data_AF-A0A7W0RQW4-F1
#
_entry.id   AF-A0A7W0RQW4-F1
#
_cell.length_a   1.000
_cell.length_b   1.000
_cell.length_c   1.000
_cell.angle_alpha   90.00
_cell.angle_beta   90.00
_cell.angle_gamma   90.00
#
_symmetry.space_group_name_H-M   'P 1'
#
loop_
_entity.id
_entity.type
_entity.pdbx_description
1 polymer ?
#
loop_
_entity_poly.entity_id
_entity_poly.type
_entity_poly.pdbx_seq_one_letter_code
_entity_poly.pdbx_strand_id
1 'polypeptide(L)'
;MIAARNAVKSPRVLTAERTNENLPRDGSRSATVDRNPSARVEREAAAVRVGGHCVPMLASRTFWLRVLFFLDVFGAGVPGVLLLVSPNTAGEWLFAGQLNSGSATEVLGCVWLALGVAAIAGVYRPFTFSPLLLVQLAYKAIWLTAVALPAAWAGLTIPPALTAIVAGWVIAVGVALPWRDLFGRREEVVR
;
A
#
# COMPACT_ATOMS: atom_id res chain seq x y z
N MET A 1 17.31 25.38 34.55
CA MET A 1 16.48 25.22 35.77
C MET A 1 15.06 24.90 35.29
N ILE A 2 14.37 23.79 35.53
CA ILE A 2 14.36 22.64 36.47
C ILE A 2 13.63 21.52 35.67
N ALA A 3 14.23 20.38 35.31
CA ALA A 3 14.38 19.11 36.06
C ALA A 3 13.08 18.40 36.53
N ALA A 4 12.76 17.23 35.94
CA ALA A 4 12.14 16.02 36.54
C ALA A 4 11.46 15.17 35.43
N ARG A 5 12.10 14.19 34.76
CA ARG A 5 12.40 12.80 35.19
C ARG A 5 11.39 12.20 36.16
N ASN A 6 10.51 11.33 35.65
CA ASN A 6 9.86 10.27 36.42
C ASN A 6 10.07 8.93 35.72
N ALA A 7 10.97 8.13 36.33
CA ALA A 7 11.22 6.75 36.00
C ALA A 7 10.23 5.88 36.77
N VAL A 8 9.41 5.10 36.07
CA VAL A 8 8.57 4.07 36.69
C VAL A 8 9.32 2.75 36.65
N LYS A 9 9.46 2.19 37.86
CA LYS A 9 10.27 1.05 38.27
C LYS A 9 9.46 -0.24 38.08
N SER A 10 10.08 -1.26 37.49
CA SER A 10 9.53 -2.62 37.32
C SER A 10 9.14 -3.29 38.64
N PRO A 11 8.18 -4.22 38.60
CA PRO A 11 8.16 -5.39 39.46
C PRO A 11 8.68 -6.63 38.72
N ARG A 12 9.77 -7.20 39.25
CA ARG A 12 10.21 -8.58 38.99
C ARG A 12 9.09 -9.54 39.39
N VAL A 13 8.71 -10.46 38.51
CA VAL A 13 7.93 -11.64 38.88
C VAL A 13 8.78 -12.90 38.67
N LEU A 14 9.09 -13.44 39.84
CA LEU A 14 9.63 -14.75 40.23
C LEU A 14 9.54 -15.89 39.20
N THR A 15 10.72 -16.42 38.93
CA THR A 15 11.02 -17.83 38.62
C THR A 15 10.24 -18.79 39.53
N ALA A 16 9.45 -19.68 38.92
CA ALA A 16 9.01 -20.92 39.53
C ALA A 16 9.63 -22.08 38.75
N GLU A 17 10.74 -22.55 39.31
CA GLU A 17 11.37 -23.83 39.06
C GLU A 17 10.39 -24.95 39.47
N ARG A 18 9.98 -25.81 38.54
CA ARG A 18 9.29 -27.07 38.87
C ARG A 18 9.91 -28.23 38.09
N THR A 19 10.83 -28.86 38.80
CA THR A 19 10.87 -30.30 39.06
C THR A 19 10.64 -31.25 37.88
N ASN A 20 11.79 -31.67 37.36
CA ASN A 20 12.13 -32.98 36.83
C ASN A 20 11.30 -34.14 37.45
N GLU A 21 10.42 -34.78 36.66
CA GLU A 21 9.92 -36.13 36.94
C GLU A 21 10.40 -37.07 35.83
N ASN A 22 11.41 -37.85 36.18
CA ASN A 22 11.86 -39.04 35.47
C ASN A 22 10.74 -40.09 35.50
N LEU A 23 10.22 -40.47 34.34
CA LEU A 23 9.43 -41.69 34.14
C LEU A 23 10.20 -42.69 33.27
N PRO A 24 10.03 -43.99 33.52
CA PRO A 24 10.91 -45.05 33.02
C PRO A 24 10.71 -45.31 31.54
N ARG A 25 11.82 -45.67 30.88
CA ARG A 25 11.86 -46.26 29.55
C ARG A 25 11.09 -47.59 29.57
N ASP A 26 9.93 -47.63 28.91
CA ASP A 26 9.40 -48.87 28.36
C ASP A 26 9.84 -48.99 26.90
N GLY A 27 10.61 -50.04 26.64
CA GLY A 27 10.98 -50.48 25.31
C GLY A 27 9.88 -51.38 24.77
N SER A 28 8.92 -50.80 24.07
CA SER A 28 7.96 -51.56 23.27
C SER A 28 7.87 -50.97 21.86
N ARG A 29 8.23 -51.81 20.89
CA ARG A 29 8.19 -51.57 19.45
C ARG A 29 6.85 -50.96 19.04
N SER A 30 6.89 -49.77 18.46
CA SER A 30 5.77 -49.23 17.68
C SER A 30 6.32 -48.84 16.31
N ALA A 31 5.86 -49.56 15.29
CA ALA A 31 5.96 -49.11 13.91
C ALA A 31 5.51 -47.64 13.88
N THR A 32 6.37 -46.77 13.36
CA THR A 32 6.11 -45.34 13.17
C THR A 32 4.98 -45.17 12.16
N VAL A 33 3.76 -45.44 12.59
CA VAL A 33 2.54 -44.91 12.00
C VAL A 33 2.61 -43.43 12.34
N ASP A 34 2.97 -42.64 11.33
CA ASP A 34 3.04 -41.19 11.36
C ASP A 34 1.64 -40.63 11.67
N ARG A 35 1.31 -40.56 12.97
CA ARG A 35 0.03 -40.12 13.53
C ARG A 35 -0.02 -38.61 13.74
N ASN A 36 0.73 -37.82 12.98
CA ASN A 36 0.54 -36.39 13.02
C ASN A 36 -0.21 -35.88 11.76
N PRO A 37 -1.56 -35.92 11.76
CA PRO A 37 -2.33 -35.35 10.66
C PRO A 37 -2.07 -33.85 10.49
N SER A 38 -1.64 -33.13 11.53
CA SER A 38 -1.27 -31.71 11.40
C SER A 38 0.04 -31.49 10.64
N ALA A 39 1.02 -32.40 10.76
CA ALA A 39 2.23 -32.36 9.95
C ALA A 39 1.96 -32.76 8.49
N ARG A 40 0.93 -33.58 8.24
CA ARG A 40 0.48 -33.92 6.89
C ARG A 40 -0.23 -32.75 6.21
N VAL A 41 -1.07 -32.01 6.96
CA VAL A 41 -1.72 -30.79 6.46
C VAL A 41 -0.70 -29.66 6.23
N GLU A 42 0.33 -29.52 7.06
CA GLU A 42 1.41 -28.53 6.80
C GLU A 42 2.27 -28.90 5.59
N ARG A 43 2.51 -30.19 5.34
CA ARG A 43 3.23 -30.68 4.15
C ARG A 43 2.37 -30.60 2.87
N GLU A 44 1.07 -30.82 2.98
CA GLU A 44 0.12 -30.67 1.85
C GLU A 44 -0.18 -29.19 1.56
N ALA A 45 -0.26 -28.32 2.57
CA ALA A 45 -0.41 -26.87 2.40
C ALA A 45 0.84 -26.21 1.79
N ALA A 46 2.03 -26.78 2.00
CA ALA A 46 3.26 -26.33 1.34
C ALA A 46 3.39 -26.85 -0.10
N ALA A 47 2.54 -27.80 -0.54
CA ALA A 47 2.68 -28.50 -1.82
C ALA A 47 1.38 -28.61 -2.62
N VAL A 48 0.50 -27.61 -2.54
CA VAL A 48 -0.55 -27.43 -3.56
C VAL A 48 0.11 -26.94 -4.85
N ARG A 49 0.82 -27.85 -5.53
CA ARG A 49 1.22 -27.72 -6.95
C ARG A 49 -0.04 -27.90 -7.79
N VAL A 50 -0.71 -26.80 -8.10
CA VAL A 50 -1.72 -26.77 -9.16
C VAL A 50 -0.98 -26.75 -10.50
N GLY A 51 -0.83 -27.93 -11.12
CA GLY A 51 -0.78 -28.06 -12.58
C GLY A 51 0.48 -27.59 -13.32
N GLY A 52 1.69 -27.85 -12.83
CA GLY A 52 2.92 -27.93 -13.67
C GLY A 52 3.37 -26.68 -14.46
N HIS A 53 2.59 -25.60 -14.45
CA HIS A 53 2.93 -24.34 -15.08
C HIS A 53 3.47 -23.41 -14.00
N CYS A 54 4.77 -23.09 -14.08
CA CYS A 54 5.30 -21.87 -13.48
C CYS A 54 4.54 -20.70 -14.11
N VAL A 55 3.44 -20.26 -13.51
CA VAL A 55 2.84 -19.00 -13.87
C VAL A 55 3.88 -17.95 -13.49
N PRO A 56 4.44 -17.21 -14.46
CA PRO A 56 5.50 -16.26 -14.17
C PRO A 56 5.01 -15.29 -13.09
N MET A 57 5.89 -15.01 -12.15
CA MET A 57 5.74 -14.14 -10.98
C MET A 57 5.26 -12.70 -11.31
N LEU A 58 5.06 -12.38 -12.60
CA LEU A 58 4.57 -11.13 -13.17
C LEU A 58 3.06 -10.88 -12.99
N ALA A 59 2.24 -11.86 -12.60
CA ALA A 59 0.79 -11.66 -12.40
C ALA A 59 0.36 -11.56 -10.91
N SER A 60 1.31 -11.44 -9.99
CA SER A 60 1.00 -11.24 -8.58
C SER A 60 0.41 -9.84 -8.36
N ARG A 61 -0.79 -9.75 -7.79
CA ARG A 61 -1.44 -8.47 -7.41
C ARG A 61 -0.53 -7.55 -6.60
N THR A 62 0.32 -8.14 -5.75
CA THR A 62 1.33 -7.42 -4.97
C THR A 62 2.35 -6.72 -5.85
N PHE A 63 2.80 -7.37 -6.92
CA PHE A 63 3.74 -6.79 -7.87
C PHE A 63 3.13 -5.55 -8.54
N TRP A 64 1.89 -5.65 -9.04
CA TRP A 64 1.18 -4.51 -9.64
C TRP A 64 1.02 -3.33 -8.69
N LEU A 65 0.68 -3.58 -7.42
CA LEU A 65 0.59 -2.50 -6.43
C LEU A 65 1.95 -1.82 -6.21
N ARG A 66 3.04 -2.59 -6.16
CA ARG A 66 4.39 -2.00 -6.03
C ARG A 66 4.75 -1.14 -7.23
N VAL A 67 4.43 -1.59 -8.44
CA VAL A 67 4.61 -0.82 -9.67
C VAL A 67 3.80 0.48 -9.60
N LEU A 68 2.54 0.43 -9.17
CA LEU A 68 1.71 1.63 -9.02
C LEU A 68 2.26 2.62 -7.99
N PHE A 69 2.70 2.14 -6.82
CA PHE A 69 3.36 3.01 -5.84
C PHE A 69 4.65 3.60 -6.38
N PHE A 70 5.46 2.81 -7.07
CA PHE A 70 6.68 3.29 -7.70
C PHE A 70 6.36 4.38 -8.72
N LEU A 71 5.37 4.16 -9.58
CA LEU A 71 4.90 5.16 -10.53
C LEU A 71 4.34 6.41 -9.81
N ASP A 72 3.74 6.28 -8.63
CA ASP A 72 3.21 7.42 -7.86
C ASP A 72 4.35 8.27 -7.25
N VAL A 73 5.47 7.64 -6.87
CA VAL A 73 6.70 8.37 -6.46
C VAL A 73 7.16 9.30 -7.58
N PHE A 74 7.15 8.85 -8.83
CA PHE A 74 7.53 9.71 -9.96
C PHE A 74 6.39 10.63 -10.41
N GLY A 75 5.15 10.13 -10.45
CA GLY A 75 3.99 10.84 -10.97
C GLY A 75 3.46 11.94 -10.05
N ALA A 76 3.65 11.82 -8.73
CA ALA A 76 3.31 12.85 -7.76
C ALA A 76 4.56 13.50 -7.15
N GLY A 77 5.58 12.72 -6.82
CA GLY A 77 6.78 13.23 -6.15
C GLY A 77 7.59 14.20 -7.03
N VAL A 78 7.93 13.82 -8.26
CA VAL A 78 8.71 14.70 -9.16
C VAL A 78 7.94 15.98 -9.49
N PRO A 79 6.67 15.91 -9.95
CA PRO A 79 5.83 17.10 -10.08
C PRO A 79 5.68 17.93 -8.80
N GLY A 80 5.57 17.30 -7.63
CA GLY A 80 5.48 17.99 -6.34
C GLY A 80 6.73 18.82 -6.04
N VAL A 81 7.92 18.24 -6.24
CA VAL A 81 9.19 19.00 -6.15
C VAL A 81 9.23 20.12 -7.17
N LEU A 82 8.85 19.84 -8.43
CA LEU A 82 8.89 20.82 -9.51
C LEU A 82 7.96 22.01 -9.24
N LEU A 83 6.75 21.77 -8.70
CA LEU A 83 5.81 22.82 -8.31
C LEU A 83 6.36 23.74 -7.21
N LEU A 84 7.20 23.21 -6.31
CA LEU A 84 7.81 23.98 -5.22
C LEU A 84 9.07 24.74 -5.65
N VAL A 85 9.86 24.18 -6.56
CA VAL A 85 11.15 24.77 -6.98
C VAL A 85 10.97 25.69 -8.20
N SER A 86 10.14 25.29 -9.16
CA SER A 86 9.90 26.04 -10.40
C SER A 86 8.42 25.92 -10.83
N PRO A 87 7.50 26.66 -10.16
CA PRO A 87 6.07 26.58 -10.44
C PRO A 87 5.72 26.94 -11.89
N ASN A 88 6.47 27.83 -12.54
CA ASN A 88 6.25 28.21 -13.93
C ASN A 88 6.54 27.04 -14.88
N THR A 89 7.68 26.36 -14.69
CA THR A 89 8.04 25.16 -15.49
C THR A 89 7.04 24.03 -15.25
N ALA A 90 6.60 23.83 -14.00
CA ALA A 90 5.56 22.86 -13.68
C ALA A 90 4.23 23.17 -14.37
N GLY A 91 3.82 24.45 -14.39
CA GLY A 91 2.60 24.93 -15.03
C GLY A 91 2.61 24.68 -16.54
N GLU A 92 3.71 24.98 -17.21
CA GLU A 92 3.88 24.71 -18.65
C GLU A 92 3.81 23.22 -18.96
N TRP A 93 4.56 22.40 -18.22
CA TRP A 93 4.69 20.97 -18.52
C TRP A 93 3.44 20.15 -18.15
N LEU A 94 2.87 20.38 -16.97
CA LEU A 94 1.75 19.58 -16.44
C LEU A 94 0.40 20.15 -16.82
N PHE A 95 0.28 21.48 -16.85
CA PHE A 95 -1.00 22.17 -16.97
C PHE A 95 -1.11 22.98 -18.26
N ALA A 96 -0.23 22.77 -19.25
CA ALA A 96 -0.22 23.50 -20.52
C ALA A 96 -0.27 25.03 -20.33
N GLY A 97 0.44 25.54 -19.31
CA GLY A 97 0.51 26.96 -18.99
C GLY A 97 -0.72 27.53 -18.29
N GLN A 98 -1.70 26.70 -17.92
CA GLN A 98 -2.94 27.15 -17.24
C GLN A 98 -2.78 27.35 -15.74
N LEU A 99 -1.65 26.94 -15.15
CA LEU A 99 -1.41 27.06 -13.72
C LEU A 99 -0.76 28.40 -13.41
N ASN A 100 -1.44 29.25 -12.65
CA ASN A 100 -0.87 30.50 -12.15
C ASN A 100 0.06 30.22 -10.96
N SER A 101 1.22 30.88 -10.92
CA SER A 101 2.09 30.88 -9.75
C SER A 101 1.39 31.59 -8.58
N GLY A 102 1.32 30.95 -7.42
CA GLY A 102 0.69 31.51 -6.23
C GLY A 102 0.55 30.48 -5.10
N SER A 103 -0.02 30.89 -3.97
CA SER A 103 -0.12 30.05 -2.76
C SER A 103 -0.85 28.72 -2.98
N ALA A 104 -1.85 28.68 -3.87
CA ALA A 104 -2.54 27.45 -4.23
C ALA A 104 -1.62 26.42 -4.90
N THR A 105 -0.69 26.88 -5.75
CA THR A 105 0.29 26.05 -6.45
C THR A 105 1.34 25.50 -5.49
N GLU A 106 1.76 26.29 -4.51
CA GLU A 106 2.68 25.86 -3.46
C GLU A 106 2.03 24.79 -2.55
N VAL A 107 0.78 25.00 -2.15
CA VAL A 107 0.02 24.01 -1.37
C VAL A 107 -0.14 22.72 -2.16
N LEU A 108 -0.47 22.81 -3.46
CA LEU A 108 -0.55 21.64 -4.33
C LEU A 108 0.78 20.89 -4.41
N GLY A 109 1.89 21.61 -4.56
CA GLY A 109 3.24 21.06 -4.55
C GLY A 109 3.57 20.30 -3.26
N CYS A 110 3.26 20.89 -2.09
CA CYS A 110 3.41 20.24 -0.79
C CYS A 110 2.60 18.95 -0.67
N VAL A 111 1.32 18.98 -1.08
CA VAL A 111 0.44 17.80 -1.04
C VAL A 111 0.96 16.69 -1.96
N TRP A 112 1.33 17.03 -3.20
CA TRP A 112 1.83 16.06 -4.17
C TRP A 112 3.17 15.46 -3.74
N LEU A 113 4.07 16.28 -3.17
CA LEU A 113 5.32 15.80 -2.61
C LEU A 113 5.08 14.87 -1.42
N ALA A 114 4.17 15.22 -0.50
CA ALA A 114 3.83 14.37 0.63
C ALA A 114 3.25 13.01 0.18
N LEU A 115 2.39 13.00 -0.84
CA LEU A 115 1.86 11.78 -1.45
C LEU A 115 3.00 10.94 -2.07
N GLY A 116 3.91 11.57 -2.82
CA GLY A 116 5.08 10.88 -3.39
C GLY A 116 6.01 10.29 -2.33
N VAL A 117 6.26 11.00 -1.23
CA VAL A 117 7.04 10.47 -0.09
C VAL A 117 6.31 9.31 0.58
N ALA A 118 5.00 9.42 0.81
CA ALA A 118 4.20 8.33 1.38
C ALA A 118 4.18 7.09 0.46
N ALA A 119 4.20 7.31 -0.87
CA ALA A 119 4.25 6.23 -1.85
C ALA A 119 5.53 5.40 -1.77
N ILE A 120 6.67 5.97 -1.32
CA ILE A 120 7.91 5.23 -1.07
C ILE A 120 7.66 4.10 -0.06
N ALA A 121 6.92 4.37 1.03
CA ALA A 121 6.56 3.35 2.00
C ALA A 121 5.61 2.29 1.40
N GLY A 122 4.74 2.70 0.48
CA GLY A 122 3.85 1.81 -0.27
C GLY A 122 4.59 0.84 -1.21
N VAL A 123 5.76 1.21 -1.75
CA VAL A 123 6.59 0.28 -2.54
C VAL A 123 7.00 -0.94 -1.70
N TYR A 124 7.34 -0.73 -0.43
CA TYR A 124 7.75 -1.83 0.46
C TYR A 124 6.55 -2.61 1.02
N ARG A 125 5.49 -1.89 1.44
CA ARG A 125 4.29 -2.45 2.08
C ARG A 125 3.00 -2.08 1.33
N PRO A 126 2.78 -2.59 0.11
CA PRO A 126 1.73 -2.12 -0.78
C PRO A 126 0.30 -2.29 -0.24
N PHE A 127 0.02 -3.37 0.48
CA PHE A 127 -1.32 -3.58 1.04
C PHE A 127 -1.64 -2.63 2.19
N THR A 128 -0.68 -2.38 3.08
CA THR A 128 -0.83 -1.46 4.22
C THR A 128 -1.09 -0.04 3.75
N PHE A 129 -0.44 0.38 2.67
CA PHE A 129 -0.60 1.72 2.10
C PHE A 129 -1.66 1.79 1.00
N SER A 130 -2.40 0.72 0.71
CA SER A 130 -3.45 0.73 -0.32
C SER A 130 -4.55 1.81 -0.13
N PRO A 131 -4.88 2.27 1.10
CA PRO A 131 -5.74 3.45 1.26
C PRO A 131 -5.17 4.73 0.61
N LEU A 132 -3.85 4.87 0.49
CA LEU A 132 -3.22 5.99 -0.21
C LEU A 132 -3.59 5.98 -1.70
N LEU A 133 -3.53 4.81 -2.34
CA LEU A 133 -3.95 4.66 -3.74
C LEU A 133 -5.45 4.90 -3.91
N LEU A 134 -6.27 4.54 -2.91
CA LEU A 134 -7.69 4.85 -2.92
C LEU A 134 -7.94 6.38 -2.86
N VAL A 135 -7.21 7.11 -2.03
CA VAL A 135 -7.27 8.59 -1.99
C VAL A 135 -6.83 9.17 -3.34
N GLN A 136 -5.75 8.66 -3.93
CA GLN A 136 -5.29 9.10 -5.26
C GLN A 136 -6.33 8.83 -6.35
N LEU A 137 -6.97 7.67 -6.31
CA LEU A 137 -8.05 7.30 -7.23
C LEU A 137 -9.24 8.24 -7.08
N ALA A 138 -9.69 8.50 -5.85
CA ALA A 138 -10.82 9.39 -5.58
C ALA A 138 -10.53 10.82 -6.04
N TYR A 139 -9.37 11.37 -5.68
CA TYR A 139 -8.92 12.69 -6.11
C TYR A 139 -8.94 12.85 -7.64
N LYS A 140 -8.34 11.90 -8.36
CA LYS A 140 -8.25 11.92 -9.83
C LYS A 140 -9.61 11.72 -10.49
N ALA A 141 -10.45 10.85 -9.94
CA ALA A 141 -11.81 10.64 -10.41
C ALA A 141 -12.65 11.92 -10.24
N ILE A 142 -12.56 12.59 -9.08
CA ILE A 142 -13.24 13.87 -8.84
C ILE A 142 -12.76 14.93 -9.82
N TRP A 143 -11.45 15.05 -10.06
CA TRP A 143 -10.94 16.01 -11.04
C TRP A 143 -11.47 15.73 -12.46
N LEU A 144 -11.50 14.46 -12.89
CA LEU A 144 -12.04 14.09 -14.19
C LEU A 144 -13.53 14.45 -14.33
N THR A 145 -14.34 14.20 -13.30
CA THR A 145 -15.79 14.37 -13.37
C THR A 145 -16.25 15.80 -13.07
N ALA A 146 -15.57 16.51 -12.16
CA ALA A 146 -15.95 17.85 -11.73
C ALA A 146 -15.23 18.98 -12.47
N VAL A 147 -14.06 18.69 -13.08
CA VAL A 147 -13.25 19.71 -13.78
C VAL A 147 -13.13 19.38 -15.26
N ALA A 148 -12.55 18.22 -15.61
CA ALA A 148 -12.26 17.92 -17.00
C ALA A 148 -13.52 17.69 -17.83
N LEU A 149 -14.48 16.90 -17.34
CA LEU A 149 -15.71 16.59 -18.08
C LEU A 149 -16.57 17.84 -18.35
N PRO A 150 -16.86 18.72 -17.36
CA PRO A 150 -17.61 19.94 -17.61
C PRO A 150 -16.87 20.91 -18.53
N ALA A 151 -15.54 21.06 -18.37
CA ALA A 151 -14.74 21.89 -19.25
C ALA A 151 -14.77 21.38 -20.70
N ALA A 152 -14.76 20.05 -20.91
CA ALA A 152 -14.80 19.46 -22.23
C ALA A 152 -16.16 19.69 -22.91
N TRP A 153 -17.26 19.57 -22.14
CA TRP A 153 -18.60 19.90 -22.63
C TRP A 153 -18.77 21.38 -22.96
N ALA A 154 -18.11 22.27 -22.19
CA ALA A 154 -18.12 23.70 -22.45
C ALA A 154 -17.17 24.14 -23.57
N GLY A 155 -16.41 23.21 -24.18
CA GLY A 155 -15.41 23.53 -25.21
C GLY A 155 -14.20 24.30 -24.68
N LEU A 156 -13.94 24.27 -23.37
CA LEU A 156 -12.79 24.91 -22.75
C LEU A 156 -11.52 24.09 -22.96
N THR A 157 -10.38 24.77 -22.99
CA THR A 157 -9.08 24.11 -23.13
C THR A 157 -8.73 23.35 -21.85
N ILE A 158 -8.50 22.04 -21.99
CA ILE A 158 -8.00 21.18 -20.92
C ILE A 158 -6.68 20.59 -21.41
N PRO A 159 -5.65 20.45 -20.56
CA PRO A 159 -4.39 19.83 -20.95
C PRO A 159 -4.62 18.36 -21.38
N PRO A 160 -4.57 18.01 -22.67
CA PRO A 160 -5.07 16.72 -23.16
C PRO A 160 -4.18 15.56 -22.69
N ALA A 161 -2.87 15.79 -22.61
CA ALA A 161 -1.91 14.81 -22.11
C ALA A 161 -2.15 14.49 -20.62
N LEU A 162 -2.36 15.52 -19.80
CA LEU A 162 -2.68 15.34 -18.37
C LEU A 162 -3.98 14.54 -18.21
N THR A 163 -5.03 14.92 -18.95
CA THR A 163 -6.32 14.22 -18.90
C THR A 163 -6.19 12.75 -19.27
N ALA A 164 -5.43 12.42 -20.33
CA ALA A 164 -5.20 11.04 -20.75
C ALA A 164 -4.43 10.24 -19.68
N ILE A 165 -3.38 10.83 -19.09
CA ILE A 165 -2.60 10.19 -18.01
C ILE A 165 -3.48 9.96 -16.78
N VAL A 166 -4.27 10.95 -16.36
CA VAL A 166 -5.16 10.85 -15.21
C VAL A 166 -6.24 9.79 -15.44
N ALA A 167 -6.83 9.74 -16.63
CA ALA A 167 -7.82 8.73 -17.01
C ALA A 167 -7.22 7.31 -16.99
N GLY A 168 -6.05 7.13 -17.61
CA GLY A 168 -5.33 5.86 -17.58
C GLY A 168 -5.00 5.41 -16.15
N TRP A 169 -4.59 6.36 -15.30
CA TRP A 169 -4.30 6.10 -13.88
C TRP A 169 -5.52 5.63 -13.11
N VAL A 170 -6.67 6.29 -13.29
CA VAL A 170 -7.93 5.91 -12.64
C VAL A 170 -8.31 4.47 -13.00
N ILE A 171 -8.17 4.09 -14.26
CA ILE A 171 -8.45 2.72 -14.72
C ILE A 171 -7.44 1.73 -14.13
N ALA A 172 -6.13 2.02 -14.23
CA ALA A 172 -5.06 1.14 -13.77
C ALA A 172 -5.17 0.86 -12.25
N VAL A 173 -5.33 1.91 -11.45
CA VAL A 173 -5.52 1.78 -10.00
C VAL A 173 -6.85 1.08 -9.70
N GLY A 174 -7.93 1.44 -10.40
CA GLY A 174 -9.24 0.85 -10.21
C GLY A 174 -9.25 -0.67 -10.41
N VAL A 175 -8.48 -1.19 -11.37
CA VAL A 175 -8.35 -2.63 -11.62
C VAL A 175 -7.41 -3.31 -10.63
N ALA A 176 -6.29 -2.66 -10.26
CA ALA A 176 -5.29 -3.25 -9.38
C ALA A 176 -5.72 -3.29 -7.90
N LEU A 177 -6.64 -2.42 -7.49
CA LEU A 177 -6.93 -2.18 -6.08
C LEU A 177 -7.48 -3.42 -5.36
N PRO A 178 -6.94 -3.73 -4.16
CA PRO A 178 -7.61 -3.97 -2.90
C PRO A 178 -9.07 -4.37 -2.68
N TRP A 179 -10.05 -4.25 -3.59
CA TRP A 179 -11.45 -3.98 -3.20
C TRP A 179 -12.01 -4.84 -2.05
N ARG A 180 -11.82 -6.16 -2.11
CA ARG A 180 -12.28 -7.09 -1.05
C ARG A 180 -11.54 -6.92 0.28
N ASP A 181 -10.27 -6.59 0.25
CA ASP A 181 -9.45 -6.41 1.46
C ASP A 181 -9.66 -5.02 2.09
N LEU A 182 -10.02 -4.03 1.27
CA LEU A 182 -10.32 -2.65 1.71
C LEU A 182 -11.72 -2.52 2.31
N PHE A 183 -12.72 -3.21 1.75
CA PHE A 183 -14.12 -3.12 2.16
C PHE A 183 -14.67 -4.40 2.81
N GLY A 184 -13.84 -5.44 2.94
CA GLY A 184 -14.20 -6.68 3.61
C GLY A 184 -14.42 -6.44 5.09
N ARG A 185 -15.63 -6.71 5.57
CA ARG A 185 -15.92 -6.73 7.01
C ARG A 185 -14.99 -7.74 7.68
N ARG A 186 -14.21 -7.30 8.66
CA ARG A 186 -13.73 -8.21 9.69
C ARG A 186 -14.96 -8.61 10.48
N GLU A 187 -15.48 -9.81 10.24
CA GLU A 187 -16.36 -10.43 11.22
C GLU A 187 -15.50 -10.60 12.47
N GLU A 188 -15.69 -9.69 13.41
CA GLU A 188 -15.18 -9.85 14.76
C GLU A 188 -15.80 -11.14 15.28
N VAL A 189 -15.00 -12.20 15.26
CA VAL A 189 -15.25 -13.40 16.03
C VAL A 189 -15.10 -12.98 17.48
N VAL A 190 -16.17 -12.42 18.04
CA VAL A 190 -16.36 -12.26 19.48
C VAL A 190 -16.46 -13.68 20.02
N ARG A 191 -15.38 -14.16 20.62
CA ARG A 191 -15.32 -15.39 21.42
C ARG A 191 -15.10 -15.01 22.87
#